data_AF-A0A453IFD7-F1
#
_entry.id   AF-A0A453IFD7-F1
#
_cell.length_a   1.000
_cell.length_b   1.000
_cell.length_c   1.000
_cell.angle_alpha   90.00
_cell.angle_beta   90.00
_cell.angle_gamma   90.00
#
_symmetry.space_group_name_H-M   'P 1'
#
loop_
_entity.id
_entity.type
_entity.pdbx_description
1 polymer ?
#
loop_
_entity_poly.entity_id
_entity_poly.type
_entity_poly.pdbx_seq_one_letter_code
_entity_poly.pdbx_strand_id
1 'polypeptide(L)'
;MSRPSRSDAHLSPVDEAVRVDEVRGYYDGAAPKRHSKPSRSDHSAVYTDALAGPGADGSHPELDKFQDLEAHSEKLVCEGGKAGEEFVETEYYKDLGCVGKQHHTVTSGFIKVDRPAGASFELSEDPDATERH
;
A
#
# COMPACT_ATOMS: atom_id res chain seq x y z
N MET A 1 31.66 46.67 16.41
CA MET A 1 31.25 45.30 16.76
C MET A 1 30.91 44.55 15.49
N SER A 2 31.67 43.52 15.12
CA SER A 2 31.37 42.69 13.94
C SER A 2 30.22 41.72 14.24
N ARG A 3 29.38 41.43 13.25
CA ARG A 3 28.33 40.41 13.38
C ARG A 3 28.97 39.02 13.46
N PRO A 4 28.50 38.13 14.35
CA PRO A 4 28.94 36.75 14.39
C PRO A 4 28.76 36.06 13.03
N SER A 5 29.69 35.17 12.69
CA SER A 5 29.57 34.27 11.54
C SER A 5 28.25 33.49 11.61
N ARG A 6 27.65 33.24 10.44
CA ARG A 6 26.41 32.48 10.29
C ARG A 6 26.62 31.02 9.86
N SER A 7 27.86 30.63 9.56
CA SER A 7 28.20 29.29 9.09
C SER A 7 29.08 28.56 10.09
N ASP A 8 28.87 27.25 10.17
CA ASP A 8 29.79 26.33 10.82
C ASP A 8 31.09 26.23 10.03
N ALA A 9 32.16 25.78 10.68
CA ALA A 9 33.42 25.50 10.01
C ALA A 9 33.27 24.26 9.12
N HIS A 10 33.60 24.40 7.83
CA HIS A 10 33.68 23.26 6.92
C HIS A 10 34.78 22.30 7.36
N LEU A 11 34.49 21.00 7.32
CA LEU A 11 35.52 19.99 7.54
C LEU A 11 36.27 19.71 6.22
N SER A 12 37.26 18.82 6.27
CA SER A 12 37.83 18.29 5.05
C SER A 12 36.75 17.54 4.24
N PRO A 13 36.83 17.51 2.90
CA PRO A 13 35.85 16.81 2.07
C PRO A 13 35.68 15.33 2.43
N VAL A 14 36.73 14.70 2.95
CA VAL A 14 36.71 13.30 3.40
C VAL A 14 35.88 13.16 4.68
N ASP A 15 36.11 14.02 5.67
CA ASP A 15 35.38 13.97 6.94
C ASP A 15 33.89 14.33 6.76
N GLU A 16 33.59 15.26 5.85
CA GLU A 16 32.20 15.57 5.50
C GLU A 16 31.51 14.36 4.87
N ALA A 17 32.17 13.65 3.94
CA ALA A 17 31.61 12.44 3.33
C ALA A 17 31.34 11.34 4.37
N VAL A 18 32.26 11.14 5.32
CA VAL A 18 32.08 10.17 6.41
C VAL A 18 30.86 10.51 7.26
N ARG A 19 30.69 11.78 7.64
CA ARG A 19 29.49 12.21 8.40
C ARG A 19 28.21 12.07 7.61
N VAL A 20 28.23 12.34 6.31
CA VAL A 20 27.06 12.15 5.44
C VAL A 20 26.66 10.67 5.37
N ASP A 21 27.64 9.76 5.25
CA ASP A 21 27.39 8.33 5.20
C ASP A 21 26.84 7.80 6.52
N GLU A 22 27.37 8.27 7.66
CA GLU A 22 26.87 7.94 9.00
C GLU A 22 25.42 8.39 9.18
N VAL A 23 25.12 9.65 8.86
CA VAL A 23 23.77 10.22 8.98
C VAL A 23 22.80 9.48 8.07
N ARG A 24 23.20 9.21 6.82
CA ARG A 24 22.36 8.46 5.87
C ARG A 24 22.05 7.06 6.39
N GLY A 25 23.06 6.33 6.87
CA GLY A 25 22.89 5.00 7.45
C GLY A 25 21.92 4.99 8.64
N TYR A 26 21.98 6.01 9.50
CA TYR A 26 21.04 6.15 10.62
C TYR A 26 19.59 6.31 10.14
N TYR A 27 19.34 7.21 9.19
CA TYR A 27 17.97 7.47 8.70
C TYR A 27 17.43 6.33 7.84
N ASP A 28 18.27 5.66 7.06
CA ASP A 28 17.87 4.47 6.30
C ASP A 28 17.52 3.31 7.24
N GLY A 29 18.25 3.14 8.35
CA GLY A 29 17.96 2.13 9.37
C GLY A 29 16.72 2.45 10.21
N ALA A 30 16.48 3.75 10.49
CA ALA A 30 15.31 4.22 11.23
C ALA A 30 14.05 4.35 10.36
N ALA A 31 14.18 4.25 9.03
CA ALA A 31 13.05 4.32 8.12
C ALA A 31 12.07 3.17 8.39
N PRO A 32 10.75 3.46 8.54
CA PRO A 32 9.75 2.42 8.71
C PRO A 32 9.78 1.42 7.56
N LYS A 33 10.09 0.16 7.86
CA LYS A 33 10.07 -0.92 6.87
C LYS A 33 8.62 -1.21 6.50
N ARG A 34 8.26 -0.90 5.26
CA ARG A 34 6.94 -1.22 4.72
C ARG A 34 6.94 -2.67 4.27
N HIS A 35 5.96 -3.44 4.73
CA HIS A 35 5.71 -4.78 4.18
C HIS A 35 5.52 -4.67 2.66
N SER A 36 6.13 -5.56 1.89
CA SER A 36 5.84 -5.67 0.47
C SER A 36 4.42 -6.20 0.33
N LYS A 37 3.55 -5.47 -0.38
CA LYS A 37 2.26 -6.04 -0.76
C LYS A 37 2.53 -7.24 -1.67
N PRO A 38 1.98 -8.43 -1.39
CA PRO A 38 2.11 -9.56 -2.29
C PRO A 38 1.62 -9.17 -3.68
N SER A 39 2.32 -9.62 -4.72
CA SER A 39 1.83 -9.55 -6.08
C SER A 39 0.51 -10.33 -6.16
N ARG A 40 -0.49 -9.79 -6.85
CA ARG A 40 -1.84 -10.37 -6.91
C ARG A 40 -1.87 -11.73 -7.63
N SER A 41 -0.82 -12.07 -8.37
CA SER A 41 -0.68 -13.31 -9.16
C SER A 41 0.31 -14.33 -8.61
N ASP A 42 1.19 -13.93 -7.68
CA ASP A 42 2.21 -14.85 -7.15
C ASP A 42 1.73 -15.38 -5.80
N HIS A 43 1.10 -16.55 -5.81
CA HIS A 43 0.80 -17.30 -4.60
C HIS A 43 2.12 -17.83 -4.00
N SER A 44 2.80 -16.99 -3.20
CA SER A 44 3.83 -17.45 -2.28
C SER A 44 3.15 -18.02 -1.03
N ALA A 45 3.43 -19.28 -0.70
CA ALA A 45 3.03 -19.88 0.57
C ALA A 45 3.78 -19.26 1.77
N VAL A 46 4.88 -18.55 1.50
CA VAL A 46 5.69 -17.85 2.50
C VAL A 46 5.27 -16.37 2.50
N TYR A 47 4.46 -16.01 3.50
CA TYR A 47 4.12 -14.62 3.79
C TYR A 47 5.33 -13.96 4.46
N THR A 48 6.02 -13.07 3.75
CA THR A 48 7.26 -12.40 4.19
C THR A 48 7.02 -11.28 5.21
N ASP A 49 5.94 -11.35 6.00
CA ASP A 49 5.59 -10.38 7.06
C ASP A 49 6.19 -10.75 8.41
N ALA A 50 6.94 -11.86 8.48
CA ALA A 50 7.76 -12.17 9.65
C ALA A 50 9.00 -11.27 9.67
N LEU A 51 8.80 -9.94 9.75
CA LEU A 51 9.79 -9.09 10.40
C LEU A 51 9.80 -9.54 11.86
N ALA A 52 10.71 -10.47 12.17
CA ALA A 52 11.10 -10.80 13.54
C ALA A 52 11.70 -9.54 14.17
N GLY A 53 10.85 -8.61 14.59
CA GLY A 53 11.22 -7.47 15.40
C GLY A 53 11.64 -7.95 16.80
N PRO A 54 12.44 -7.16 17.55
CA PRO A 54 12.69 -7.45 18.95
C PRO A 54 11.34 -7.33 19.68
N GLY A 55 10.80 -8.46 20.13
CA GLY A 55 9.39 -8.62 20.51
C GLY A 55 8.70 -9.82 19.85
N ALA A 56 9.39 -10.53 18.94
CA ALA A 56 9.01 -11.86 18.45
C ALA A 56 9.15 -12.98 19.51
N ASP A 57 9.14 -12.61 20.79
CA ASP A 57 8.91 -13.54 21.89
C ASP A 57 7.41 -13.83 21.84
N GLY A 58 7.06 -15.02 21.36
CA GLY A 58 5.71 -15.43 20.93
C GLY A 58 4.61 -15.46 21.99
N SER A 59 4.70 -14.65 23.05
CA SER A 59 3.64 -14.39 24.02
C SER A 59 3.16 -12.95 23.82
N HIS A 60 2.09 -12.82 23.05
CA HIS A 60 1.26 -11.62 23.05
C HIS A 60 -0.07 -12.00 23.72
N PRO A 61 -0.66 -11.11 24.52
CA PRO A 61 -1.78 -11.45 25.40
C PRO A 61 -3.02 -11.93 24.63
N GLU A 62 -3.12 -11.62 23.33
CA GLU A 62 -4.17 -12.16 22.45
C GLU A 62 -3.97 -13.65 22.17
N LEU A 63 -2.73 -14.10 21.97
CA LEU A 63 -2.41 -15.51 21.69
C LEU A 63 -2.60 -16.39 22.94
N ASP A 64 -2.22 -15.88 24.11
CA ASP A 64 -2.45 -16.59 25.38
C ASP A 64 -3.96 -16.80 25.62
N LYS A 65 -4.76 -15.74 25.42
CA LYS A 65 -6.23 -15.83 25.53
C LYS A 65 -6.84 -16.78 24.50
N PHE A 66 -6.29 -16.84 23.28
CA PHE A 66 -6.79 -17.74 22.25
C PHE A 66 -6.56 -19.21 22.64
N GLN A 67 -5.37 -19.53 23.16
CA GLN A 67 -5.05 -20.88 23.63
C GLN A 67 -5.91 -21.30 24.83
N ASP A 68 -6.15 -20.38 25.77
CA ASP A 68 -7.05 -20.62 26.91
C ASP A 68 -8.49 -20.91 26.45
N LEU A 69 -8.99 -20.16 25.47
CA LEU A 69 -10.33 -20.37 24.88
C LEU A 69 -10.42 -21.68 24.08
N GLU A 70 -9.34 -22.09 23.40
CA GLU A 70 -9.27 -23.39 22.72
C GLU A 70 -9.28 -24.56 23.70
N ALA A 71 -8.54 -24.45 24.81
CA ALA A 71 -8.50 -25.46 25.86
C ALA A 71 -9.85 -25.61 26.59
N HIS A 72 -10.65 -24.54 26.61
CA HIS A 72 -11.96 -24.49 27.26
C HIS A 72 -13.08 -24.33 26.23
N SER A 73 -13.24 -25.32 25.35
CA SER A 73 -14.33 -25.35 24.37
C SER A 73 -15.68 -25.68 25.05
N GLU A 74 -16.27 -24.71 25.74
CA GLU A 74 -17.67 -24.78 26.12
C GLU A 74 -18.55 -24.58 24.87
N LYS A 75 -19.56 -25.44 24.69
CA LYS A 75 -20.49 -25.30 23.55
C LYS A 75 -21.28 -24.01 23.71
N LEU A 76 -21.00 -23.02 22.87
CA LEU A 76 -21.82 -21.80 22.76
C LEU A 76 -23.25 -22.20 22.39
N VAL A 77 -24.18 -22.01 23.32
CA VAL A 77 -25.63 -22.12 23.05
C VAL A 77 -26.04 -20.84 22.34
N CYS A 78 -25.90 -20.84 21.02
CA CYS A 78 -26.46 -19.79 20.18
C CYS A 78 -27.97 -20.01 20.05
N GLU A 79 -28.72 -19.74 21.11
CA GLU A 79 -30.16 -19.50 20.95
C GLU A 79 -30.31 -18.23 20.13
N GLY A 80 -30.67 -18.40 18.86
CA GLY A 80 -30.86 -17.32 17.90
C GLY A 80 -31.94 -16.37 18.39
N GLY A 81 -31.54 -15.31 19.08
CA GLY A 81 -32.38 -14.14 19.28
C GLY A 81 -32.73 -13.60 17.90
N LYS A 82 -34.01 -13.68 17.52
CA LYS A 82 -34.49 -13.06 16.28
C LYS A 82 -34.13 -11.57 16.36
N ALA A 83 -33.19 -11.14 15.54
CA ALA A 83 -32.96 -9.72 15.32
C ALA A 83 -34.28 -9.15 14.81
N GLY A 84 -34.89 -8.24 15.57
CA GLY A 84 -36.04 -7.49 15.09
C GLY A 84 -35.56 -6.66 13.91
N GLU A 85 -36.03 -6.97 12.71
CA GLU A 85 -35.76 -6.18 11.51
C GLU A 85 -36.54 -4.86 11.63
N GLU A 86 -36.00 -3.92 12.40
CA GLU A 86 -36.46 -2.52 12.45
C GLU A 86 -35.78 -1.72 11.31
N PHE A 87 -35.82 -2.24 10.09
CA PHE A 87 -35.38 -1.49 8.93
C PHE A 87 -36.60 -0.81 8.30
N VAL A 88 -36.71 0.51 8.51
CA VAL A 88 -37.68 1.35 7.80
C VAL A 88 -37.04 1.83 6.52
N GLU A 89 -37.57 1.39 5.38
CA GLU A 89 -37.10 1.84 4.06
C GLU A 89 -37.36 3.35 3.90
N THR A 90 -36.29 4.15 3.92
CA THR A 90 -36.39 5.60 3.75
C THR A 90 -36.34 5.96 2.27
N GLU A 91 -37.25 6.81 1.81
CA GLU A 91 -37.30 7.28 0.41
C GLU A 91 -36.21 8.31 0.04
N TYR A 92 -35.22 8.52 0.91
CA TYR A 92 -34.21 9.58 0.82
C TYR A 92 -33.49 9.65 -0.54
N TYR A 93 -33.33 8.52 -1.24
CA TYR A 93 -32.63 8.46 -2.53
C TYR A 93 -33.54 8.53 -3.77
N LYS A 94 -34.86 8.63 -3.62
CA LYS A 94 -35.78 8.66 -4.78
C LYS A 94 -35.57 9.88 -5.67
N ASP A 95 -35.18 11.02 -5.10
CA ASP A 95 -35.09 12.29 -5.82
C ASP A 95 -33.65 12.68 -6.22
N LEU A 96 -32.64 11.85 -5.90
CA LEU A 96 -31.23 12.14 -6.21
C LEU A 96 -30.83 11.89 -7.68
N GLY A 97 -31.76 11.41 -8.52
CA GLY A 97 -31.54 11.17 -9.95
C GLY A 97 -31.52 12.44 -10.83
N CYS A 98 -31.84 13.60 -10.27
CA CYS A 98 -32.17 14.80 -11.05
C CYS A 98 -31.00 15.78 -11.27
N VAL A 99 -29.82 15.51 -10.73
CA VAL A 99 -28.67 16.39 -10.96
C VAL A 99 -28.14 16.11 -12.37
N GLY A 100 -28.45 17.03 -13.29
CA GLY A 100 -28.01 16.96 -14.69
C GLY A 100 -26.53 16.63 -14.76
N LYS A 101 -26.21 15.43 -15.24
CA LYS A 101 -24.83 15.00 -15.47
C LYS A 101 -24.29 15.74 -16.68
N GLN A 102 -23.99 17.03 -16.51
CA GLN A 102 -23.17 17.75 -17.46
C GLN A 102 -21.75 17.21 -17.33
N HIS A 103 -21.42 16.28 -18.21
CA HIS A 103 -20.04 15.90 -18.45
C HIS A 103 -19.33 17.11 -19.02
N HIS A 104 -18.49 17.78 -18.23
CA HIS A 104 -17.47 18.63 -18.81
C HIS A 104 -16.53 17.73 -19.62
N THR A 105 -16.47 17.92 -20.93
CA THR A 105 -15.43 17.36 -21.79
C THR A 105 -14.11 18.08 -21.51
N VAL A 106 -13.55 17.89 -20.33
CA VAL A 106 -12.15 18.18 -20.07
C VAL A 106 -11.38 17.04 -20.70
N THR A 107 -10.88 17.27 -21.91
CA THR A 107 -9.49 17.06 -22.34
C THR A 107 -9.44 16.89 -23.86
N SER A 108 -9.38 18.01 -24.59
CA SER A 108 -8.55 18.04 -25.81
C SER A 108 -7.08 18.09 -25.37
N GLY A 109 -6.64 17.07 -24.63
CA GLY A 109 -5.31 16.94 -24.03
C GLY A 109 -4.47 15.84 -24.68
N PHE A 110 -4.89 15.33 -25.84
CA PHE A 110 -4.05 14.44 -26.61
C PHE A 110 -2.94 15.24 -27.28
N ILE A 111 -1.69 14.84 -27.05
CA ILE A 111 -0.56 15.27 -27.86
C ILE A 111 -0.86 14.79 -29.28
N LYS A 112 -1.05 15.72 -30.22
CA LYS A 112 -1.12 15.38 -31.64
C LYS A 112 0.24 14.84 -32.03
N VAL A 113 0.31 13.54 -32.30
CA VAL A 113 1.44 12.92 -32.98
C VAL A 113 1.24 13.19 -34.47
N ASP A 114 2.19 13.89 -35.10
CA ASP A 114 2.22 14.03 -36.55
C ASP A 114 2.38 12.63 -37.15
N ARG A 115 1.30 12.15 -37.79
CA ARG A 115 1.31 10.90 -38.54
C ARG A 115 1.81 11.23 -39.95
N PRO A 116 3.02 10.82 -40.36
CA PRO A 116 3.37 10.90 -41.77
C PRO A 116 2.35 10.06 -42.55
N ALA A 117 1.79 10.64 -43.61
CA ALA A 117 0.79 9.99 -44.44
C ALA A 117 1.36 8.66 -44.98
N GLY A 118 0.90 7.54 -44.45
CA GLY A 118 1.29 6.19 -44.88
C GLY A 118 1.86 5.27 -43.80
N ALA A 119 2.11 5.71 -42.57
CA ALA A 119 2.60 4.81 -41.52
C ALA A 119 1.44 4.13 -40.77
N SER A 120 1.21 2.84 -41.08
CA SER A 120 0.55 1.86 -40.20
C SER A 120 1.62 1.05 -39.47
N PHE A 121 1.43 0.79 -38.18
CA PHE A 121 2.22 -0.19 -37.46
C PHE A 121 1.44 -1.50 -37.46
N GLU A 122 2.04 -2.55 -38.02
CA GLU A 122 1.53 -3.91 -37.93
C GLU A 122 2.17 -4.58 -36.72
N LEU A 123 1.33 -5.12 -35.83
CA LEU A 123 1.78 -5.99 -34.75
C LEU A 123 1.90 -7.39 -35.34
N SER A 124 3.12 -7.87 -35.52
CA SER A 124 3.38 -9.28 -35.84
C SER A 124 3.13 -10.14 -34.61
N GLU A 125 2.49 -11.30 -34.79
CA GLU A 125 2.38 -12.31 -33.74
C GLU A 125 3.78 -12.77 -33.31
N ASP A 126 4.01 -12.77 -31.99
CA ASP A 126 5.25 -13.24 -31.39
C ASP A 126 5.28 -14.78 -31.43
N PRO A 127 6.21 -15.42 -32.17
CA PRO A 127 6.23 -16.88 -32.33
C PRO A 127 6.55 -17.63 -31.03
N ASP A 128 6.97 -16.93 -29.97
CA ASP A 128 7.32 -17.55 -28.67
C ASP A 128 6.12 -17.63 -27.70
N ALA A 129 4.92 -17.23 -28.13
CA ALA A 129 3.72 -17.25 -27.30
C ALA A 129 3.09 -18.65 -27.12
N THR A 130 3.61 -19.70 -27.77
CA THR A 130 2.95 -21.03 -27.81
C THR A 130 3.46 -22.05 -26.78
N GLU A 131 4.48 -21.78 -25.97
CA GLU A 131 4.97 -22.76 -24.98
C GLU A 131 5.12 -22.18 -23.58
N ARG A 132 4.00 -21.86 -22.92
CA ARG A 132 3.92 -21.86 -21.45
C ARG A 132 2.56 -22.39 -21.02
N HIS A 133 2.44 -23.72 -21.05
CA HIS A 133 1.36 -24.46 -20.40
C HIS A 133 1.91 -25.27 -19.23
#